data_AF-A0A7X3XEQ7-F1
#
_entry.id   AF-A0A7X3XEQ7-F1
#
_cell.length_a   1.000
_cell.length_b   1.000
_cell.length_c   1.000
_cell.angle_alpha   90.00
_cell.angle_beta   90.00
_cell.angle_gamma   90.00
#
_symmetry.space_group_name_H-M   'P 1'
#
loop_
_entity.id
_entity.type
_entity.pdbx_description
1 polymer ?
#
loop_
_entity_poly.entity_id
_entity_poly.type
_entity_poly.pdbx_seq_one_letter_code
_entity_poly.pdbx_strand_id
1 'polypeptide(L)'
;MSKISVAAPDIGQSERVGTKNDITLIRQTETSDDNDVNALGAWMLYSFFSIENFSDIDLPGDHDSSGSTLAGAAGGDLTGSRPLGNATWSGLMVGTPIIGENRNEILQGSATFTYDLGDQHLNANFTDIQTLNHEPHSVTTLRFPEVPVSSGGTFSRGTTGNRIQGGFYGPNHAETAGIFEQSNIIGSFGAKKQ
;
A
#
# COMPACT_ATOMS: atom_id res chain seq x y z
N MET A 1 -18.99 -16.16 0.64
CA MET A 1 -17.70 -15.92 -0.04
C MET A 1 -16.60 -16.18 0.96
N SER A 2 -15.75 -17.17 0.68
CA SER A 2 -14.56 -17.45 1.50
C SER A 2 -13.55 -16.33 1.29
N LYS A 3 -13.07 -15.71 2.38
CA LYS A 3 -11.99 -14.72 2.30
C LYS A 3 -10.70 -15.49 2.05
N ILE A 4 -10.08 -15.27 0.89
CA ILE A 4 -8.76 -15.81 0.60
C ILE A 4 -7.77 -15.09 1.50
N SER A 5 -7.04 -15.87 2.30
CA SER A 5 -5.93 -15.40 3.11
C SER A 5 -4.80 -14.92 2.20
N VAL A 6 -4.11 -13.86 2.59
CA VAL A 6 -2.93 -13.36 1.84
C VAL A 6 -1.68 -14.21 2.17
N ALA A 7 -1.73 -15.04 3.23
CA ALA A 7 -0.69 -16.00 3.62
C ALA A 7 -1.26 -17.38 4.04
N ALA A 8 -0.39 -18.38 4.21
CA ALA A 8 -0.69 -19.81 4.37
C ALA A 8 -1.73 -20.15 5.48
N PRO A 9 -2.53 -21.22 5.31
CA PRO A 9 -3.79 -21.41 6.04
C PRO A 9 -3.72 -21.80 7.53
N ASP A 10 -2.56 -22.14 8.12
CA ASP A 10 -2.57 -22.93 9.36
C ASP A 10 -1.91 -22.33 10.62
N ILE A 11 -1.33 -21.11 10.62
CA ILE A 11 -0.67 -20.54 11.83
C ILE A 11 -0.93 -19.02 12.07
N GLY A 12 -1.50 -18.28 11.12
CA GLY A 12 -1.68 -16.82 11.23
C GLY A 12 -2.94 -16.35 12.00
N GLN A 13 -2.79 -15.33 12.85
CA GLN A 13 -3.92 -14.55 13.40
C GLN A 13 -4.32 -13.46 12.41
N SER A 14 -5.62 -13.24 12.23
CA SER A 14 -6.16 -12.16 11.39
C SER A 14 -7.11 -11.28 12.19
N GLU A 15 -6.87 -9.97 12.19
CA GLU A 15 -7.71 -8.98 12.87
C GLU A 15 -8.19 -7.88 11.93
N ARG A 16 -9.39 -7.36 12.20
CA ARG A 16 -9.90 -6.16 11.52
C ARG A 16 -9.40 -4.93 12.27
N VAL A 17 -8.56 -4.15 11.62
CA VAL A 17 -8.01 -2.91 12.18
C VAL A 17 -9.04 -1.78 12.14
N GLY A 18 -9.77 -1.66 11.03
CA GLY A 18 -10.75 -0.60 10.86
C GLY A 18 -11.32 -0.54 9.45
N THR A 19 -12.25 0.38 9.24
CA THR A 19 -12.83 0.65 7.92
C THR A 19 -12.89 2.14 7.66
N LYS A 20 -12.40 2.58 6.50
CA LYS A 20 -12.47 3.96 6.03
C LYS A 20 -12.71 3.96 4.52
N ASN A 21 -13.57 4.84 4.02
CA ASN A 21 -13.93 4.92 2.59
C ASN A 21 -14.40 3.56 2.03
N ASP A 22 -15.17 2.79 2.81
CA ASP A 22 -15.62 1.42 2.49
C ASP A 22 -14.49 0.43 2.19
N ILE A 23 -13.27 0.71 2.63
CA ILE A 23 -12.11 -0.17 2.57
C ILE A 23 -11.85 -0.66 3.99
N THR A 24 -11.85 -1.98 4.18
CA THR A 24 -11.60 -2.59 5.49
C THR A 24 -10.17 -3.10 5.55
N LEU A 25 -9.38 -2.52 6.45
CA LEU A 25 -8.02 -2.96 6.72
C LEU A 25 -8.04 -4.23 7.57
N ILE A 26 -7.24 -5.19 7.14
CA ILE A 26 -7.01 -6.46 7.82
C ILE A 26 -5.52 -6.54 8.12
N ARG A 27 -5.18 -6.81 9.37
CA ARG A 27 -3.83 -7.16 9.78
C ARG A 27 -3.74 -8.67 9.91
N GLN A 28 -2.66 -9.24 9.39
CA GLN A 28 -2.32 -10.63 9.59
C GLN A 28 -0.98 -10.69 10.31
N THR A 29 -0.93 -11.46 11.40
CA THR A 29 0.30 -11.70 12.16
C THR A 29 0.53 -13.19 12.26
N GLU A 30 1.73 -13.63 11.88
CA GLU A 30 2.18 -14.99 12.02
C GLU A 30 3.49 -14.97 12.79
N THR A 31 3.58 -15.76 13.85
CA THR A 31 4.79 -15.94 14.64
C THR A 31 5.18 -17.39 14.53
N SER A 32 6.39 -17.64 14.06
CA SER A 32 7.00 -18.96 13.97
C SER A 32 8.41 -18.90 14.58
N ASP A 33 8.96 -20.08 14.90
CA ASP A 33 10.31 -20.16 15.50
C ASP A 33 11.40 -19.56 14.59
N ASP A 34 11.13 -19.47 13.27
CA ASP A 34 12.11 -19.04 12.26
C ASP A 34 11.79 -17.66 11.63
N ASN A 35 10.56 -17.12 11.81
CA ASN A 35 10.11 -15.87 11.18
C ASN A 35 8.87 -15.28 11.86
N ASP A 36 8.82 -13.95 11.95
CA ASP A 36 7.63 -13.17 12.28
C ASP A 36 7.12 -12.44 11.02
N VAL A 37 5.87 -12.70 10.61
CA VAL A 37 5.20 -11.99 9.51
C VAL A 37 4.17 -11.04 10.09
N ASN A 38 4.24 -9.77 9.70
CA ASN A 38 3.24 -8.77 10.03
C ASN A 38 2.80 -8.05 8.76
N ALA A 39 1.63 -8.42 8.27
CA ALA A 39 1.03 -7.87 7.06
C ALA A 39 -0.14 -6.96 7.40
N LEU A 40 -0.26 -5.82 6.71
CA LEU A 40 -1.45 -4.96 6.77
C LEU A 40 -1.88 -4.61 5.36
N GLY A 41 -3.17 -4.77 5.07
CA GLY A 41 -3.69 -4.44 3.75
C GLY A 41 -5.20 -4.50 3.67
N ALA A 42 -5.72 -4.42 2.45
CA ALA A 42 -7.12 -4.65 2.18
C ALA A 42 -7.34 -5.29 0.81
N TRP A 43 -8.39 -6.10 0.76
CA TRP A 43 -9.07 -6.47 -0.48
C TRP A 43 -10.14 -5.43 -0.79
N MET A 44 -10.13 -4.93 -2.02
CA MET A 44 -11.22 -4.15 -2.61
C MET A 44 -11.97 -5.03 -3.63
N LEU A 45 -12.86 -4.46 -4.43
CA LEU A 45 -13.70 -5.26 -5.33
C LEU A 45 -12.92 -5.79 -6.53
N TYR A 46 -11.99 -5.01 -7.07
CA TYR A 46 -11.22 -5.34 -8.28
C TYR A 46 -9.71 -5.36 -8.04
N SER A 47 -9.26 -4.99 -6.85
CA SER A 47 -7.84 -4.87 -6.53
C SER A 47 -7.56 -5.08 -5.04
N PHE A 48 -6.29 -5.20 -4.71
CA PHE A 48 -5.79 -5.31 -3.34
C PHE A 48 -4.53 -4.48 -3.16
N PHE A 49 -4.19 -4.22 -1.90
CA PHE A 49 -2.91 -3.66 -1.50
C PHE A 49 -2.51 -4.20 -0.12
N SER A 50 -1.21 -4.38 0.10
CA SER A 50 -0.64 -4.79 1.40
C SER A 50 0.76 -4.24 1.60
N ILE A 51 1.17 -4.13 2.87
CA ILE A 51 2.56 -4.01 3.29
C ILE A 51 2.87 -5.24 4.11
N GLU A 52 4.04 -5.83 3.90
CA GLU A 52 4.52 -6.99 4.62
C GLU A 52 5.86 -6.64 5.26
N ASN A 53 5.96 -6.91 6.56
CA ASN A 53 7.20 -6.89 7.30
C ASN A 53 7.52 -8.31 7.74
N PHE A 54 8.61 -8.85 7.21
CA PHE A 54 9.21 -10.10 7.65
C PHE A 54 10.33 -9.75 8.62
N SER A 55 10.21 -10.11 9.89
CA SER A 55 11.28 -9.96 10.89
C SER A 55 11.85 -11.31 11.28
N ASP A 56 13.13 -11.31 11.65
CA ASP A 56 13.88 -12.46 12.16
C ASP A 56 14.08 -13.59 11.13
N ILE A 57 14.37 -13.24 9.87
CA ILE A 57 14.74 -14.23 8.85
C ILE A 57 16.13 -14.78 9.20
N ASP A 58 16.18 -15.97 9.80
CA ASP A 58 17.42 -16.75 9.99
C ASP A 58 17.95 -17.23 8.63
N LEU A 59 18.74 -16.39 7.96
CA LEU A 59 19.44 -16.78 6.75
C LEU A 59 20.65 -17.66 7.10
N PRO A 60 20.86 -18.80 6.42
CA PRO A 60 22.00 -19.67 6.73
C PRO A 60 23.32 -18.93 6.51
N GLY A 61 24.00 -18.62 7.62
CA GLY A 61 25.30 -17.95 7.66
C GLY A 61 25.31 -16.58 8.35
N ASP A 62 24.18 -16.06 8.82
CA ASP A 62 24.10 -14.72 9.43
C ASP A 62 23.52 -14.79 10.86
N HIS A 63 24.37 -15.13 11.84
CA HIS A 63 23.96 -15.31 13.25
C HIS A 63 23.82 -13.99 14.04
N ASP A 64 23.80 -12.83 13.40
CA ASP A 64 23.77 -11.54 14.12
C ASP A 64 23.05 -10.40 13.37
N SER A 65 22.32 -10.69 12.29
CA SER A 65 21.53 -9.69 11.58
C SER A 65 20.06 -10.07 11.59
N SER A 66 19.31 -9.45 12.50
CA SER A 66 17.85 -9.41 12.45
C SER A 66 17.42 -8.55 11.25
N GLY A 67 17.57 -9.13 10.07
CA GLY A 67 17.16 -8.55 8.81
C GLY A 67 15.64 -8.47 8.78
N SER A 68 15.10 -7.28 8.55
CA SER A 68 13.69 -7.11 8.20
C SER A 68 13.58 -6.93 6.69
N THR A 69 12.76 -7.74 6.04
CA THR A 69 12.39 -7.51 4.64
C THR A 69 11.05 -6.78 4.60
N LEU A 70 11.04 -5.62 3.94
CA LEU A 70 9.85 -4.79 3.78
C LEU A 70 9.38 -4.87 2.33
N ALA A 71 8.13 -5.29 2.12
CA ALA A 71 7.56 -5.43 0.78
C ALA A 71 6.17 -4.80 0.71
N GLY A 72 6.03 -3.77 -0.11
CA GLY A 72 4.72 -3.29 -0.54
C GLY A 72 4.22 -4.13 -1.71
N ALA A 73 2.96 -4.54 -1.69
CA ALA A 73 2.30 -5.23 -2.79
C ALA A 73 0.97 -4.57 -3.13
N ALA A 74 0.63 -4.60 -4.41
CA ALA A 74 -0.68 -4.20 -4.92
C ALA A 74 -0.92 -4.85 -6.28
N GLY A 75 -2.18 -5.13 -6.59
CA GLY A 75 -2.55 -5.77 -7.86
C GLY A 75 -4.06 -5.96 -7.99
N GLY A 76 -4.49 -6.50 -9.12
CA GLY A 76 -5.90 -6.71 -9.42
C GLY A 76 -6.19 -6.84 -10.91
N ASP A 77 -7.48 -6.75 -11.25
CA ASP A 77 -7.97 -6.79 -12.62
C ASP A 77 -7.77 -5.44 -13.32
N LEU A 78 -6.62 -5.29 -13.98
CA LEU A 78 -6.24 -4.03 -14.63
C LEU A 78 -7.28 -3.65 -15.70
N THR A 79 -7.72 -2.39 -15.70
CA THR A 79 -8.68 -1.88 -16.71
C THR A 79 -8.08 -1.90 -18.13
N GLY A 80 -6.74 -1.85 -18.26
CA GLY A 80 -6.01 -1.92 -19.53
C GLY A 80 -6.09 -0.64 -20.38
N SER A 81 -6.53 0.46 -19.79
CA SER A 81 -6.61 1.78 -20.44
C SER A 81 -6.49 2.91 -19.42
N ARG A 82 -6.11 4.10 -19.85
CA ARG A 82 -6.20 5.32 -19.01
C ARG A 82 -7.66 5.82 -18.87
N PRO A 83 -8.01 6.59 -17.83
CA PRO A 83 -9.33 7.19 -17.71
C PRO A 83 -9.66 8.12 -18.89
N LEU A 84 -10.92 8.10 -19.34
CA LEU A 84 -11.41 8.91 -20.48
C LEU A 84 -11.88 10.32 -20.08
N GLY A 85 -11.79 10.66 -18.80
CA GLY A 85 -12.25 11.91 -18.22
C GLY A 85 -11.55 12.18 -16.90
N ASN A 86 -11.69 13.41 -16.42
CA ASN A 86 -11.21 13.76 -15.08
C ASN A 86 -11.88 12.87 -14.05
N ALA A 87 -11.11 12.44 -13.05
CA ALA A 87 -11.58 11.49 -12.06
C ALA A 87 -10.82 11.66 -10.75
N THR A 88 -11.52 11.36 -9.65
CA THR A 88 -10.95 11.37 -8.30
C THR A 88 -11.19 10.02 -7.65
N TRP A 89 -10.18 9.52 -6.94
CA TRP A 89 -10.29 8.35 -6.09
C TRP A 89 -9.93 8.73 -4.65
N SER A 90 -10.64 8.13 -3.69
CA SER A 90 -10.37 8.28 -2.27
C SER A 90 -10.26 6.92 -1.59
N GLY A 91 -9.33 6.80 -0.66
CA GLY A 91 -8.99 5.52 -0.05
C GLY A 91 -7.98 5.64 1.07
N LEU A 92 -7.11 4.65 1.15
CA LEU A 92 -6.17 4.45 2.24
C LEU A 92 -4.77 4.22 1.70
N MET A 93 -3.79 4.62 2.50
CA MET A 93 -2.42 4.14 2.40
C MET A 93 -2.04 3.41 3.69
N VAL A 94 -1.16 2.43 3.54
CA VAL A 94 -0.48 1.75 4.64
C VAL A 94 1.01 1.74 4.34
N GLY A 95 1.83 1.72 5.37
CA GLY A 95 3.28 1.69 5.17
C GLY A 95 4.04 1.46 6.44
N THR A 96 5.35 1.50 6.34
CA THR A 96 6.26 1.29 7.46
C THR A 96 7.58 2.03 7.21
N PRO A 97 8.27 2.52 8.26
CA PRO A 97 9.58 3.12 8.10
C PRO A 97 10.61 2.13 7.55
N ILE A 98 11.45 2.55 6.60
CA ILE A 98 12.45 1.68 5.95
C ILE A 98 13.65 1.45 6.88
N ILE A 99 14.11 2.50 7.55
CA ILE A 99 15.23 2.47 8.50
C ILE A 99 14.89 3.19 9.81
N GLY A 100 15.70 2.94 10.84
CA GLY A 100 15.59 3.57 12.16
C GLY A 100 14.90 2.67 13.19
N GLU A 101 14.84 3.16 14.43
CA GLU A 101 14.26 2.44 15.58
C GLU A 101 12.77 2.12 15.39
N ASN A 102 12.10 2.90 14.54
CA ASN A 102 10.68 2.78 14.23
C ASN A 102 10.38 1.85 13.04
N ARG A 103 11.35 1.07 12.54
CA ARG A 103 11.17 0.17 11.37
C ARG A 103 10.06 -0.89 11.52
N ASN A 104 9.58 -1.10 12.75
CA ASN A 104 8.48 -2.02 13.05
C ASN A 104 7.12 -1.32 13.18
N GLU A 105 7.09 0.01 13.08
CA GLU A 105 5.84 0.77 13.09
C GLU A 105 5.05 0.49 11.82
N ILE A 106 3.75 0.26 12.01
CA ILE A 106 2.79 0.24 10.90
C ILE A 106 2.05 1.57 10.88
N LEU A 107 2.10 2.20 9.72
CA LEU A 107 1.49 3.47 9.42
C LEU A 107 0.22 3.27 8.61
N GLN A 108 -0.74 4.16 8.81
CA GLN A 108 -1.95 4.29 8.00
C GLN A 108 -2.21 5.77 7.71
N GLY A 109 -2.90 6.04 6.60
CA GLY A 109 -3.26 7.39 6.21
C GLY A 109 -4.36 7.42 5.16
N SER A 110 -4.89 8.62 4.90
CA SER A 110 -5.81 8.89 3.80
C SER A 110 -5.05 8.88 2.47
N ALA A 111 -5.66 8.36 1.41
CA ALA A 111 -5.13 8.47 0.06
C ALA A 111 -6.13 9.14 -0.88
N THR A 112 -5.68 10.13 -1.64
CA THR A 112 -6.47 10.84 -2.64
C THR A 112 -5.70 10.91 -3.94
N PHE A 113 -6.36 10.53 -5.03
CA PHE A 113 -5.82 10.58 -6.38
C PHE A 113 -6.72 11.43 -7.26
N THR A 114 -6.14 12.34 -8.04
CA THR A 114 -6.88 13.15 -9.01
C THR A 114 -6.21 13.04 -10.37
N TYR A 115 -6.94 12.56 -11.36
CA TYR A 115 -6.49 12.45 -12.75
C TYR A 115 -7.03 13.62 -13.56
N ASP A 116 -6.15 14.26 -14.31
CA ASP A 116 -6.48 15.28 -15.31
C ASP A 116 -6.34 14.66 -16.72
N LEU A 117 -7.41 14.72 -17.51
CA LEU A 117 -7.41 14.19 -18.87
C LEU A 117 -6.58 15.05 -19.85
N GLY A 118 -6.58 16.36 -19.67
CA GLY A 118 -5.89 17.31 -20.55
C GLY A 118 -4.39 17.07 -20.51
N ASP A 119 -3.85 16.91 -19.30
CA ASP A 119 -2.43 16.66 -19.10
C ASP A 119 -2.07 15.17 -19.05
N GLN A 120 -3.05 14.28 -18.87
CA GLN A 120 -2.86 12.83 -18.71
C GLN A 120 -1.99 12.46 -17.51
N HIS A 121 -2.07 13.29 -16.46
CA HIS A 121 -1.30 13.14 -15.24
C HIS A 121 -2.21 12.86 -14.04
N LEU A 122 -1.65 12.12 -13.08
CA LEU A 122 -2.26 11.80 -11.80
C LEU A 122 -1.54 12.56 -10.69
N ASN A 123 -2.29 13.22 -9.82
CA ASN A 123 -1.77 13.76 -8.57
C ASN A 123 -2.15 12.83 -7.42
N ALA A 124 -1.17 12.27 -6.72
CA ALA A 124 -1.39 11.45 -5.53
C ALA A 124 -1.02 12.22 -4.26
N ASN A 125 -1.90 12.20 -3.27
CA ASN A 125 -1.69 12.80 -1.97
C ASN A 125 -2.01 11.78 -0.87
N PHE A 126 -1.06 11.60 0.03
CA PHE A 126 -1.26 10.86 1.26
C PHE A 126 -1.26 11.84 2.44
N THR A 127 -2.28 11.78 3.29
CA THR A 127 -2.47 12.70 4.42
C THR A 127 -2.86 11.95 5.68
N ASP A 128 -2.85 12.63 6.82
CA ASP A 128 -3.24 12.08 8.12
C ASP A 128 -2.43 10.81 8.46
N ILE A 129 -1.15 10.80 8.06
CA ILE A 129 -0.28 9.65 8.28
C ILE A 129 0.03 9.55 9.78
N GLN A 130 -0.33 8.41 10.34
CA GLN A 130 -0.27 8.11 11.76
C GLN A 130 0.02 6.63 11.96
N THR A 131 0.45 6.26 13.16
CA THR A 131 0.62 4.87 13.58
C THR A 131 -0.75 4.17 13.74
N LEU A 132 -0.76 2.85 13.90
CA LEU A 132 -2.00 2.10 14.16
C LEU A 132 -2.71 2.48 15.48
N ASN A 133 -1.98 2.95 16.49
CA ASN A 133 -2.56 3.49 17.72
C ASN A 133 -3.00 4.97 17.59
N HIS A 134 -3.07 5.51 16.38
CA HIS A 134 -3.52 6.88 16.08
C HIS A 134 -2.62 8.00 16.61
N GLU A 135 -1.35 7.70 16.86
CA GLU A 135 -0.35 8.73 17.17
C GLU A 135 0.19 9.34 15.86
N PRO A 136 0.25 10.67 15.74
CA PRO A 136 0.81 11.30 14.54
C PRO A 136 2.26 10.86 14.29
N HIS A 137 2.55 10.47 13.05
CA HIS A 137 3.93 10.18 12.64
C HIS A 137 4.66 11.50 12.31
N SER A 138 6.00 11.51 12.39
CA SER A 138 6.83 12.69 12.06
C SER A 138 6.61 13.21 10.64
N VAL A 139 6.28 12.30 9.71
CA VAL A 139 5.83 12.58 8.36
C VAL A 139 4.33 12.35 8.30
N THR A 140 3.54 13.42 8.20
CA THR A 140 2.07 13.37 8.18
C THR A 140 1.47 13.51 6.78
N THR A 141 2.28 13.88 5.78
CA THR A 141 1.84 14.10 4.41
C THR A 141 2.93 13.72 3.40
N LEU A 142 2.53 13.05 2.32
CA LEU A 142 3.37 12.75 1.16
C LEU A 142 2.64 13.15 -0.12
N ARG A 143 3.38 13.61 -1.13
CA ARG A 143 2.81 14.11 -2.38
C ARG A 143 3.61 13.64 -3.59
N PHE A 144 2.91 13.15 -4.58
CA PHE A 144 3.44 12.81 -5.89
C PHE A 144 2.62 13.58 -6.93
N PRO A 145 3.04 14.80 -7.30
CA PRO A 145 2.36 15.55 -8.34
C PRO A 145 2.68 14.97 -9.72
N GLU A 146 1.84 15.27 -10.71
CA GLU A 146 2.15 15.07 -12.13
C GLU A 146 2.73 13.67 -12.45
N VAL A 147 2.13 12.61 -11.92
CA VAL A 147 2.53 11.22 -12.18
C VAL A 147 2.00 10.83 -13.57
N PRO A 148 2.87 10.52 -14.55
CA PRO A 148 2.42 10.19 -15.90
C PRO A 148 1.59 8.91 -15.92
N VAL A 149 0.48 8.92 -16.67
CA VAL A 149 -0.38 7.75 -16.87
C VAL A 149 -0.16 7.18 -18.27
N SER A 150 0.25 5.92 -18.34
CA SER A 150 0.44 5.19 -19.59
C SER A 150 -0.88 4.93 -20.31
N SER A 151 -0.82 4.68 -21.62
CA SER A 151 -1.99 4.27 -22.39
C SER A 151 -2.63 2.98 -21.88
N GLY A 152 -1.86 2.11 -21.21
CA GLY A 152 -2.31 0.85 -20.63
C GLY A 152 -2.97 0.98 -19.25
N GLY A 153 -3.13 2.19 -18.71
CA GLY A 153 -3.77 2.40 -17.41
C GLY A 153 -2.87 2.15 -16.20
N THR A 154 -1.55 2.09 -16.42
CA THR A 154 -0.55 2.07 -15.35
C THR A 154 0.07 3.45 -15.18
N PHE A 155 0.59 3.75 -14.00
CA PHE A 155 1.27 5.00 -13.72
C PHE A 155 2.51 4.75 -12.87
N SER A 156 3.56 5.55 -13.10
CA SER A 156 4.79 5.46 -12.33
C SER A 156 5.58 6.74 -12.41
N ARG A 157 6.23 7.14 -11.31
CA ARG A 157 7.17 8.26 -11.27
C ARG A 157 8.26 8.01 -10.24
N GLY A 158 9.48 8.44 -10.56
CA GLY A 158 10.61 8.41 -9.64
C GLY A 158 11.43 7.11 -9.70
N THR A 159 12.27 6.91 -8.68
CA THR A 159 13.18 5.76 -8.54
C THR A 159 13.21 5.29 -7.08
N THR A 160 13.85 4.17 -6.77
CA THR A 160 13.95 3.63 -5.39
C THR A 160 14.31 4.72 -4.37
N GLY A 161 13.61 4.74 -3.24
CA GLY A 161 13.70 5.75 -2.18
C GLY A 161 12.84 6.99 -2.40
N ASN A 162 12.35 7.24 -3.62
CA ASN A 162 11.41 8.31 -3.96
C ASN A 162 10.62 7.94 -5.22
N ARG A 163 9.68 7.00 -5.09
CA ARG A 163 8.89 6.48 -6.21
C ARG A 163 7.43 6.26 -5.84
N ILE A 164 6.58 6.28 -6.86
CA ILE A 164 5.22 5.75 -6.82
C ILE A 164 4.97 4.94 -8.09
N GLN A 165 4.27 3.83 -7.97
CA GLN A 165 3.80 3.05 -9.12
C GLN A 165 2.47 2.36 -8.80
N GLY A 166 1.63 2.20 -9.81
CA GLY A 166 0.32 1.56 -9.65
C GLY A 166 -0.44 1.44 -10.95
N GLY A 167 -1.72 1.11 -10.83
CA GLY A 167 -2.63 0.98 -11.96
C GLY A 167 -4.07 1.25 -11.58
N PHE A 168 -4.89 1.40 -12.61
CA PHE A 168 -6.34 1.48 -12.48
C PHE A 168 -6.97 0.10 -12.72
N TYR A 169 -7.95 -0.23 -11.89
CA TYR A 169 -8.55 -1.56 -11.82
C TYR A 169 -10.08 -1.51 -11.96
N GLY A 170 -10.62 -2.59 -12.51
CA GLY A 170 -12.05 -2.79 -12.68
C GLY A 170 -12.70 -1.97 -13.81
N PRO A 171 -14.01 -2.16 -14.03
CA PRO A 171 -14.76 -1.41 -15.02
C PRO A 171 -14.71 0.10 -14.75
N ASN A 172 -14.57 0.91 -15.81
CA ASN A 172 -14.56 2.37 -15.73
C ASN A 172 -13.54 2.97 -14.74
N HIS A 173 -12.44 2.24 -14.49
CA HIS A 173 -11.39 2.62 -13.56
C HIS A 173 -11.94 2.79 -12.13
N ALA A 174 -12.82 1.88 -11.72
CA ALA A 174 -13.51 1.94 -10.42
C ALA A 174 -12.54 2.02 -9.23
N GLU A 175 -11.35 1.45 -9.36
CA GLU A 175 -10.34 1.41 -8.31
C GLU A 175 -8.96 1.81 -8.83
N THR A 176 -8.08 2.23 -7.92
CA THR A 176 -6.65 2.40 -8.16
C THR A 176 -5.88 1.83 -6.96
N ALA A 177 -4.77 1.15 -7.23
CA ALA A 177 -3.91 0.56 -6.21
C ALA A 177 -2.46 0.53 -6.67
N GLY A 178 -1.54 0.52 -5.72
CA GLY A 178 -0.12 0.58 -6.03
C GLY A 178 0.77 0.61 -4.79
N ILE A 179 2.04 0.90 -5.04
CA ILE A 179 3.09 0.99 -4.02
C ILE A 179 3.84 2.32 -4.15
N PHE A 180 4.46 2.75 -3.05
CA PHE A 180 5.25 3.97 -3.02
C PHE A 180 6.42 3.85 -2.03
N GLU A 181 7.42 4.70 -2.25
CA GLU A 181 8.52 4.96 -1.32
C GLU A 181 8.78 6.47 -1.31
N GLN A 182 8.78 7.10 -0.14
CA GLN A 182 9.19 8.50 0.03
C GLN A 182 9.41 8.81 1.51
N SER A 183 10.37 9.68 1.83
CA SER A 183 10.59 10.19 3.20
C SER A 183 10.74 9.08 4.25
N ASN A 184 11.56 8.06 3.96
CA ASN A 184 11.77 6.88 4.79
C ASN A 184 10.54 5.99 4.99
N ILE A 185 9.49 6.12 4.17
CA ILE A 185 8.32 5.25 4.24
C ILE A 185 8.24 4.43 2.97
N ILE A 186 8.16 3.10 3.10
CA ILE A 186 7.69 2.20 2.04
C ILE A 186 6.26 1.81 2.35
N GLY A 187 5.41 1.74 1.32
CA GLY A 187 4.00 1.45 1.55
C GLY A 187 3.24 1.06 0.29
N SER A 188 1.96 0.80 0.51
CA SER A 188 0.99 0.51 -0.52
C SER A 188 -0.30 1.28 -0.28
N PHE A 189 -1.13 1.37 -1.31
CA PHE A 189 -2.38 2.11 -1.26
C PHE A 189 -3.46 1.45 -2.10
N GLY A 190 -4.70 1.75 -1.75
CA GLY A 190 -5.88 1.43 -2.54
C GLY A 190 -6.95 2.51 -2.36
N ALA A 191 -7.61 2.88 -3.46
CA ALA A 191 -8.63 3.91 -3.48
C ALA A 191 -9.74 3.61 -4.49
N LYS A 192 -10.95 4.08 -4.17
CA LYS A 192 -12.16 3.91 -4.99
C LYS A 192 -12.56 5.23 -5.64
N LYS A 193 -13.01 5.14 -6.89
CA LYS A 193 -13.50 6.29 -7.67
C LYS A 193 -14.73 6.88 -6.99
N GLN A 194 -14.80 8.21 -6.96
CA GLN A 194 -15.93 8.98 -6.41
C GLN A 194 -16.99 9.28 -7.48
#